data_AF-A0A6J1W3C8-F1
#
_entry.id   AF-A0A6J1W3C8-F1
#
_cell.length_a   1.000
_cell.length_b   1.000
_cell.length_c   1.000
_cell.angle_alpha   90.00
_cell.angle_beta   90.00
_cell.angle_gamma   90.00
#
_symmetry.space_group_name_H-M   'P 1'
#
loop_
_entity.id
_entity.type
_entity.pdbx_description
1 polymer ?
#
loop_
_entity_poly.entity_id
_entity_poly.type
_entity_poly.pdbx_seq_one_letter_code
_entity_poly.pdbx_strand_id
1 'polypeptide(L)'
;MSSGIAFSNGHTWKQQRHIGITALWKLGLGKKSIEHQIEDGAQTLVEIFRQTKGQPFDPSLPVINAVSNVICALSFGHQFAPDDENFQKLIKALETLVKFTGSVFHALFLAFPRLMSYLPGLHKEALASMEEIISFAKQEIEKHKKSSALHEPQDFIDYYLLQIDKSRNDPKSTYGEENLALCIFDFFAAGTETTMLTLMWALLLLTNHPNIQ
;
A
#
# COMPACT_ATOMS: atom_id res chain seq x y z
N MET A 1 0.75 -20.68 6.83
CA MET A 1 -0.65 -20.39 6.43
C MET A 1 -0.62 -19.17 5.54
N SER A 2 -1.42 -19.14 4.49
CA SER A 2 -1.54 -17.96 3.63
C SER A 2 -2.26 -16.83 4.40
N SER A 3 -1.64 -15.67 4.45
CA SER A 3 -2.04 -14.51 5.27
C SER A 3 -2.25 -13.27 4.38
N GLY A 4 -2.68 -12.15 4.95
CA GLY A 4 -3.13 -10.97 4.22
C GLY A 4 -4.52 -11.14 3.60
N ILE A 5 -4.84 -10.29 2.63
CA ILE A 5 -6.08 -10.30 1.85
C ILE A 5 -5.81 -10.88 0.46
N ALA A 6 -4.72 -10.48 -0.20
CA ALA A 6 -4.47 -10.79 -1.60
C ALA A 6 -4.11 -12.27 -1.83
N PHE A 7 -3.30 -12.83 -0.94
CA PHE A 7 -2.74 -14.17 -1.08
C PHE A 7 -3.31 -15.20 -0.10
N SER A 8 -4.21 -14.81 0.80
CA SER A 8 -4.86 -15.73 1.73
C SER A 8 -6.02 -16.50 1.09
N ASN A 9 -6.43 -17.60 1.73
CA ASN A 9 -7.56 -18.42 1.29
C ASN A 9 -8.43 -18.88 2.47
N GLY A 10 -9.55 -19.52 2.14
CA GLY A 10 -10.42 -20.16 3.12
C GLY A 10 -11.01 -19.20 4.16
N HIS A 11 -10.92 -19.58 5.43
CA HIS A 11 -11.47 -18.79 6.54
C HIS A 11 -10.72 -17.48 6.75
N THR A 12 -9.38 -17.50 6.66
CA THR A 12 -8.52 -16.32 6.80
C THR A 12 -8.94 -15.25 5.81
N TRP A 13 -9.01 -15.58 4.52
CA TRP A 13 -9.41 -14.63 3.48
C TRP A 13 -10.77 -13.99 3.75
N LYS A 14 -11.77 -14.77 4.19
CA LYS A 14 -13.10 -14.23 4.50
C LYS A 14 -13.04 -13.18 5.61
N GLN A 15 -12.30 -13.45 6.69
CA GLN A 15 -12.15 -12.51 7.80
C GLN A 15 -11.34 -11.27 7.39
N GLN A 16 -10.19 -11.46 6.73
CA GLN A 16 -9.31 -10.36 6.32
C GLN A 16 -9.97 -9.44 5.29
N ARG A 17 -10.66 -10.00 4.30
CA ARG A 17 -11.46 -9.23 3.34
C ARG A 17 -12.60 -8.48 4.03
N HIS A 18 -13.29 -9.10 4.98
CA HIS A 18 -14.41 -8.47 5.67
C HIS A 18 -13.96 -7.25 6.47
N ILE A 19 -12.86 -7.34 7.23
CA ILE A 19 -12.34 -6.17 7.96
C ILE A 19 -11.80 -5.11 7.02
N GLY A 20 -11.09 -5.50 5.94
CA GLY A 20 -10.59 -4.55 4.94
C GLY A 20 -11.71 -3.72 4.32
N ILE A 21 -12.78 -4.37 3.85
CA ILE A 21 -13.96 -3.68 3.31
C ILE A 21 -14.63 -2.81 4.38
N THR A 22 -14.83 -3.34 5.58
CA THR A 22 -15.51 -2.60 6.65
C THR A 22 -14.72 -1.35 7.05
N ALA A 23 -13.40 -1.45 7.15
CA ALA A 23 -12.54 -0.31 7.45
C ALA A 23 -12.56 0.71 6.32
N LEU A 24 -12.38 0.30 5.06
CA LEU A 24 -12.46 1.19 3.89
C LEU A 24 -13.79 1.96 3.84
N TRP A 25 -14.91 1.27 4.09
CA TRP A 25 -16.23 1.91 4.14
C TRP A 25 -16.35 2.93 5.27
N LYS A 26 -15.86 2.59 6.48
CA LYS A 26 -15.95 3.51 7.62
C LYS A 26 -15.01 4.71 7.49
N LEU A 27 -13.79 4.50 6.98
CA LEU A 27 -12.81 5.54 6.70
C LEU A 27 -13.22 6.43 5.51
N GLY A 28 -14.06 5.90 4.62
CA GLY A 28 -14.67 6.67 3.52
C GLY A 28 -15.81 7.60 3.94
N LEU A 29 -16.32 7.51 5.18
CA LEU A 29 -17.45 8.29 5.66
C LEU A 29 -16.99 9.39 6.64
N GLY A 30 -17.43 10.64 6.43
CA GLY A 30 -17.21 11.75 7.37
C GLY A 30 -16.36 12.90 6.83
N LYS A 31 -16.06 13.90 7.67
CA LYS A 31 -15.36 15.14 7.28
C LYS A 31 -13.84 15.01 7.15
N LYS A 32 -13.25 13.88 7.58
CA LYS A 32 -11.84 13.50 7.40
C LYS A 32 -11.75 12.20 6.59
N SER A 33 -12.56 12.11 5.52
CA SER A 33 -12.68 10.92 4.71
C SER A 33 -11.47 10.73 3.78
N ILE A 34 -11.37 9.53 3.22
CA ILE A 34 -10.48 9.21 2.09
C ILE A 34 -10.59 10.25 0.95
N GLU A 35 -11.78 10.83 0.75
CA GLU A 35 -12.00 11.88 -0.25
C GLU A 35 -11.11 13.11 0.00
N HIS A 36 -11.02 13.57 1.24
CA HIS A 36 -10.13 14.70 1.58
C HIS A 36 -8.66 14.34 1.35
N GLN A 37 -8.25 13.10 1.63
CA GLN A 37 -6.88 12.64 1.36
C GLN A 37 -6.58 12.62 -0.14
N ILE A 38 -7.55 12.20 -0.95
CA ILE A 38 -7.43 12.23 -2.42
C ILE A 38 -7.37 13.69 -2.91
N GLU A 39 -8.20 14.57 -2.36
CA GLU A 39 -8.21 16.00 -2.71
C GLU A 39 -6.86 16.66 -2.38
N ASP A 40 -6.33 16.45 -1.17
CA ASP A 40 -5.01 16.95 -0.77
C ASP A 40 -3.90 16.44 -1.69
N GLY A 41 -3.93 15.15 -2.03
CA GLY A 41 -2.99 14.54 -2.98
C GLY A 41 -3.08 15.16 -4.37
N ALA A 42 -4.30 15.41 -4.86
CA ALA A 42 -4.53 16.05 -6.14
C ALA A 42 -4.07 17.52 -6.17
N GLN A 43 -4.36 18.29 -5.11
CA GLN A 43 -3.91 19.67 -4.97
C GLN A 43 -2.37 19.75 -4.96
N THR A 44 -1.72 18.81 -4.26
CA THR A 44 -0.26 18.70 -4.23
C THR A 44 0.31 18.45 -5.63
N LEU A 45 -0.28 17.52 -6.40
CA LEU A 45 0.14 17.26 -7.78
C LEU A 45 -0.03 18.48 -8.69
N VAL A 46 -1.16 19.19 -8.58
CA VAL A 46 -1.42 20.41 -9.35
C VAL A 46 -0.35 21.47 -9.07
N GLU A 47 0.03 21.66 -7.81
CA GLU A 47 1.06 22.63 -7.44
C GLU A 47 2.44 22.22 -7.96
N ILE A 48 2.82 20.94 -7.84
CA ILE A 48 4.06 20.42 -8.43
C ILE A 48 4.09 20.67 -9.95
N PHE A 49 3.00 20.36 -10.65
CA PHE A 49 2.91 20.53 -12.09
C PHE A 49 3.00 22.02 -12.48
N ARG A 50 2.38 22.91 -11.68
CA ARG A 50 2.48 24.37 -11.87
C ARG A 50 3.92 24.87 -11.74
N GLN A 51 4.68 24.34 -10.79
CA GLN A 51 6.06 24.74 -10.53
C GLN A 51 7.04 24.39 -11.66
N THR A 52 6.68 23.42 -12.53
CA THR A 52 7.46 23.09 -13.73
C THR A 52 7.49 24.21 -14.76
N LYS A 53 6.58 25.20 -14.66
CA LYS A 53 6.47 26.35 -15.58
C LYS A 53 6.46 25.95 -17.06
N GLY A 54 5.81 24.83 -17.36
CA GLY A 54 5.68 24.31 -18.73
C GLY A 54 6.94 23.63 -19.29
N GLN A 55 7.99 23.43 -18.47
CA GLN A 55 9.15 22.65 -18.88
C GLN A 55 8.81 21.15 -18.91
N PRO A 56 9.36 20.37 -19.87
CA PRO A 56 9.24 18.92 -19.85
C PRO A 56 9.79 18.33 -18.55
N PHE A 57 9.07 17.38 -17.96
CA PHE A 57 9.47 16.68 -16.75
C PHE A 57 8.85 15.28 -16.72
N ASP A 58 9.39 14.42 -15.85
CA ASP A 58 8.83 13.09 -15.59
C ASP A 58 7.84 13.16 -14.41
N PRO A 59 6.53 12.91 -14.62
CA PRO A 59 5.53 12.96 -13.55
C PRO A 59 5.50 11.69 -12.69
N SER A 60 6.30 10.66 -12.97
CA SER A 60 6.24 9.37 -12.28
C SER A 60 6.42 9.49 -10.76
N LEU A 61 7.47 10.21 -10.31
CA LEU A 61 7.75 10.36 -8.89
C LEU A 61 6.69 11.20 -8.14
N PRO A 62 6.24 12.36 -8.65
CA PRO A 62 5.11 13.07 -8.06
C PRO A 62 3.85 12.19 -7.94
N VAL A 63 3.49 11.47 -9.01
CA VAL A 63 2.27 10.65 -9.07
C VAL A 63 2.35 9.48 -8.08
N ILE A 64 3.46 8.72 -8.06
CA ILE A 64 3.60 7.60 -7.13
C ILE A 64 3.60 8.05 -5.67
N ASN A 65 4.21 9.21 -5.36
CA ASN A 65 4.19 9.78 -4.02
C ASN A 65 2.77 10.16 -3.60
N ALA A 66 2.02 10.85 -4.46
CA ALA A 66 0.65 11.27 -4.16
C ALA A 66 -0.28 10.07 -3.93
N VAL A 67 -0.24 9.07 -4.83
CA VAL A 67 -1.04 7.85 -4.70
C VAL A 67 -0.65 7.08 -3.42
N SER A 68 0.64 6.88 -3.19
CA SER A 68 1.13 6.15 -2.01
C SER A 68 0.74 6.84 -0.71
N ASN A 69 0.80 8.18 -0.66
CA ASN A 69 0.40 8.95 0.52
C ASN A 69 -1.09 8.81 0.85
N VAL A 70 -1.97 8.68 -0.14
CA VAL A 70 -3.39 8.37 0.11
C VAL A 70 -3.54 7.01 0.81
N ILE A 71 -2.78 6.00 0.35
CA ILE A 71 -2.79 4.67 0.98
C ILE A 71 -2.15 4.69 2.37
N CYS A 72 -1.07 5.46 2.56
CA CYS A 72 -0.45 5.65 3.87
C CYS A 72 -1.38 6.36 4.84
N ALA A 73 -2.08 7.41 4.44
CA ALA A 73 -3.04 8.09 5.30
C ALA A 73 -4.19 7.17 5.70
N LEU A 74 -4.69 6.36 4.77
CA LEU A 74 -5.70 5.34 5.05
C LEU A 74 -5.18 4.28 6.05
N SER A 75 -3.95 3.83 5.88
CA SER A 75 -3.40 2.68 6.60
C SER A 75 -2.83 3.05 7.96
N PHE A 76 -2.14 4.19 8.06
CA PHE A 76 -1.34 4.66 9.19
C PHE A 76 -1.87 5.94 9.82
N GLY A 77 -2.89 6.58 9.24
CA GLY A 77 -3.45 7.84 9.74
C GLY A 77 -2.62 9.08 9.40
N HIS A 78 -1.51 8.96 8.67
CA HIS A 78 -0.64 10.09 8.30
C HIS A 78 -0.02 9.94 6.90
N GLN A 79 0.43 11.08 6.36
CA GLN A 79 1.12 11.19 5.07
C GLN A 79 2.61 11.46 5.28
N PHE A 80 3.44 11.03 4.34
CA PHE A 80 4.87 11.31 4.33
C PHE A 80 5.20 12.53 3.49
N ALA A 81 6.23 13.27 3.93
CA ALA A 81 6.81 14.32 3.11
C ALA A 81 7.44 13.68 1.84
N PRO A 82 7.39 14.35 0.68
CA PRO A 82 7.95 13.79 -0.57
C PRO A 82 9.44 13.40 -0.46
N ASP A 83 10.20 14.08 0.38
CA ASP A 83 11.63 13.91 0.64
C ASP A 83 11.93 13.00 1.84
N ASP A 84 10.92 12.39 2.48
CA ASP A 84 11.13 11.45 3.59
C ASP A 84 11.92 10.22 3.12
N GLU A 85 13.09 10.00 3.72
CA GLU A 85 14.00 8.93 3.31
C GLU A 85 13.40 7.53 3.51
N ASN A 86 12.57 7.33 4.53
CA ASN A 86 11.95 6.02 4.79
C ASN A 86 10.85 5.75 3.76
N PHE A 87 10.06 6.77 3.43
CA PHE A 87 9.06 6.67 2.38
C PHE A 87 9.71 6.39 1.02
N GLN A 88 10.80 7.08 0.68
CA GLN A 88 11.53 6.80 -0.56
C GLN A 88 12.13 5.38 -0.59
N LYS A 89 12.51 4.80 0.56
CA LYS A 89 12.90 3.38 0.63
C LYS A 89 11.72 2.45 0.34
N LEU A 90 10.52 2.74 0.86
CA LEU A 90 9.32 1.96 0.58
C LEU A 90 8.95 1.98 -0.90
N ILE A 91 9.01 3.16 -1.53
CA ILE A 91 8.75 3.29 -2.97
C ILE A 91 9.74 2.44 -3.78
N LYS A 92 11.05 2.52 -3.48
CA LYS A 92 12.08 1.69 -4.15
C LYS A 92 11.88 0.19 -3.91
N ALA A 93 11.47 -0.20 -2.71
CA ALA A 93 11.14 -1.58 -2.39
C ALA A 93 9.95 -2.06 -3.23
N LEU A 94 8.90 -1.23 -3.35
CA LEU A 94 7.76 -1.52 -4.20
C LEU A 94 8.17 -1.64 -5.67
N GLU A 95 8.93 -0.70 -6.22
CA GLU A 95 9.44 -0.78 -7.60
C GLU A 95 10.22 -2.07 -7.87
N THR A 96 11.00 -2.54 -6.90
CA THR A 96 11.75 -3.81 -7.00
C THR A 96 10.79 -5.02 -7.07
N LEU A 97 9.72 -5.01 -6.28
CA LEU A 97 8.67 -6.04 -6.33
C LEU A 97 7.94 -6.04 -7.67
N VAL A 98 7.57 -4.86 -8.16
CA VAL A 98 6.91 -4.69 -9.47
C VAL A 98 7.80 -5.19 -10.60
N LYS A 99 9.06 -4.79 -10.61
CA LYS A 99 10.03 -5.24 -11.60
C LYS A 99 10.19 -6.76 -11.59
N PHE A 100 10.19 -7.37 -10.41
CA PHE A 100 10.23 -8.82 -10.30
C PHE A 100 8.95 -9.46 -10.86
N THR A 101 7.77 -9.05 -10.40
CA THR A 101 6.48 -9.65 -10.80
C THR A 101 6.21 -9.52 -12.30
N GLY A 102 6.64 -8.42 -12.93
CA GLY A 102 6.58 -8.23 -14.38
C GLY A 102 7.64 -8.98 -15.20
N SER A 103 8.58 -9.68 -14.55
CA SER A 103 9.69 -10.37 -15.23
C SER A 103 9.44 -11.86 -15.48
N VAL A 104 10.12 -12.41 -16.49
CA VAL A 104 10.14 -13.87 -16.76
C VAL A 104 10.67 -14.67 -15.55
N PHE A 105 11.52 -14.07 -14.72
CA PHE A 105 12.02 -14.71 -13.49
C PHE A 105 10.90 -15.01 -12.48
N HIS A 106 9.82 -14.21 -12.45
CA HIS A 106 8.67 -14.49 -11.60
C HIS A 106 7.92 -15.74 -12.06
N ALA A 107 7.70 -15.91 -13.37
CA ALA A 107 7.10 -17.12 -13.91
C ALA A 107 7.93 -18.37 -13.58
N LEU A 108 9.27 -18.28 -13.70
CA LEU A 108 10.18 -19.37 -13.30
C LEU A 108 10.13 -19.65 -11.79
N PHE A 109 10.02 -18.61 -10.97
CA PHE A 109 9.86 -18.74 -9.52
C PHE A 109 8.57 -19.46 -9.14
N LEU A 110 7.45 -19.13 -9.79
CA LEU A 110 6.18 -19.80 -9.57
C LEU A 110 6.19 -21.26 -10.06
N ALA A 111 6.81 -21.53 -11.21
CA ALA A 111 6.85 -22.87 -11.80
C ALA A 111 7.82 -23.82 -11.06
N PHE A 112 8.97 -23.29 -10.60
CA PHE A 112 10.06 -24.10 -10.00
C PHE A 112 10.58 -23.49 -8.68
N PRO A 113 9.73 -23.32 -7.65
CA PRO A 113 10.09 -22.57 -6.44
C PRO A 113 11.26 -23.19 -5.68
N ARG A 114 11.33 -24.53 -5.60
CA ARG A 114 12.44 -25.24 -4.93
C ARG A 114 13.77 -25.10 -5.65
N LEU A 115 13.78 -25.04 -6.97
CA LEU A 115 15.02 -24.84 -7.72
C LEU A 115 15.48 -23.39 -7.56
N MET A 116 14.54 -22.46 -7.72
CA MET A 116 14.81 -21.04 -7.64
C MET A 116 15.32 -20.62 -6.27
N SER A 117 14.88 -21.25 -5.16
CA SER A 117 15.39 -20.94 -3.82
C SER A 117 16.91 -21.10 -3.64
N TYR A 118 17.55 -21.97 -4.44
CA TYR A 118 19.01 -22.14 -4.39
C TYR A 118 19.76 -21.17 -5.30
N LEU A 119 19.10 -20.63 -6.33
CA LEU A 119 19.73 -19.77 -7.33
C LEU A 119 19.77 -18.31 -6.84
N PRO A 120 20.79 -17.52 -7.20
CA PRO A 120 20.71 -16.07 -7.06
C PRO A 120 19.75 -15.48 -8.10
N GLY A 121 19.20 -14.29 -7.83
CA GLY A 121 18.42 -13.55 -8.82
C GLY A 121 17.40 -12.60 -8.21
N LEU A 122 16.61 -11.96 -9.08
CA LEU A 122 15.64 -10.91 -8.74
C LEU A 122 14.63 -11.32 -7.67
N HIS A 123 14.30 -12.61 -7.56
CA HIS A 123 13.39 -13.11 -6.53
C HIS A 123 13.94 -12.91 -5.11
N LYS A 124 15.27 -12.92 -4.89
CA LYS A 124 15.86 -12.67 -3.56
C LYS A 124 15.76 -11.20 -3.19
N GLU A 125 16.03 -10.31 -4.15
CA GLU A 125 15.86 -8.87 -3.98
C GLU A 125 14.39 -8.53 -3.70
N ALA A 126 13.46 -9.12 -4.47
CA ALA A 126 12.03 -8.97 -4.24
C ALA A 126 11.58 -9.45 -2.86
N LEU A 127 12.04 -10.61 -2.39
CA LEU A 127 11.73 -11.08 -1.04
C LEU A 127 12.28 -10.15 0.05
N ALA A 128 13.48 -9.59 -0.13
CA ALA A 128 14.03 -8.60 0.79
C ALA A 128 13.20 -7.29 0.77
N SER A 129 12.77 -6.83 -0.41
CA SER A 129 11.89 -5.67 -0.53
C SER A 129 10.51 -5.89 0.09
N MET A 130 9.95 -7.10 -0.01
CA MET A 130 8.72 -7.46 0.70
C MET A 130 8.91 -7.38 2.21
N GLU A 131 10.00 -7.93 2.73
CA GLU A 131 10.32 -7.88 4.16
C GLU A 131 10.54 -6.45 4.65
N GLU A 132 11.16 -5.58 3.85
CA GLU A 132 11.35 -4.16 4.17
C GLU A 132 10.00 -3.46 4.39
N ILE A 133 9.04 -3.64 3.48
CA ILE A 133 7.71 -3.03 3.58
C ILE A 133 6.93 -3.60 4.77
N ILE A 134 7.01 -4.92 4.99
CA ILE A 134 6.36 -5.57 6.14
C ILE A 134 6.97 -5.09 7.47
N SER A 135 8.30 -4.97 7.54
CA SER A 135 9.00 -4.44 8.71
C SER A 135 8.58 -3.01 9.03
N PHE A 136 8.44 -2.18 7.99
CA PHE A 136 7.89 -0.84 8.15
C PHE A 136 6.47 -0.85 8.70
N ALA A 137 5.59 -1.69 8.13
CA ALA A 137 4.23 -1.84 8.64
C ALA A 137 4.19 -2.25 10.12
N LYS A 138 5.08 -3.17 10.54
CA LYS A 138 5.23 -3.56 11.95
C LYS A 138 5.65 -2.39 12.84
N GLN A 139 6.56 -1.54 12.37
CA GLN A 139 6.98 -0.35 13.12
C GLN A 139 5.81 0.62 13.31
N GLU A 140 4.99 0.84 12.29
CA GLU A 140 3.78 1.67 12.40
C GLU A 140 2.75 1.05 13.36
N ILE A 141 2.53 -0.28 13.30
CA ILE A 141 1.65 -0.98 14.25
C ILE A 141 2.11 -0.77 15.70
N GLU A 142 3.42 -0.90 15.97
CA GLU A 142 3.98 -0.68 17.31
C GLU A 142 3.84 0.77 17.78
N LYS A 143 3.94 1.76 16.88
CA LYS A 143 3.68 3.17 17.22
C LYS A 143 2.21 3.36 17.64
N HIS A 144 1.26 2.79 16.90
CA HIS A 144 -0.17 2.89 17.23
C HIS A 144 -0.49 2.24 18.57
N LYS A 145 0.08 1.05 18.85
CA LYS A 145 -0.09 0.38 20.14
C LYS A 145 0.37 1.25 21.31
N LYS A 146 1.50 1.96 21.18
CA LYS A 146 2.00 2.89 22.22
C LYS A 146 1.15 4.15 22.34
N SER A 147 0.52 4.58 21.25
CA SER A 147 -0.32 5.77 21.17
C SER A 147 -1.77 5.54 21.63
N SER A 148 -2.12 4.34 22.15
CA SER A 148 -3.48 3.86 22.50
C SER A 148 -4.24 4.73 23.54
N ALA A 149 -4.53 5.98 23.19
CA ALA A 149 -5.30 6.96 23.92
C ALA A 149 -6.57 7.38 23.15
N LEU A 150 -6.85 6.78 21.99
CA LEU A 150 -7.99 7.17 21.16
C LEU A 150 -9.17 6.21 21.37
N HIS A 151 -10.31 6.78 21.78
CA HIS A 151 -11.57 6.06 21.98
C HIS A 151 -12.25 5.69 20.64
N GLU A 152 -11.80 6.29 19.53
CA GLU A 152 -12.36 6.14 18.20
C GLU A 152 -11.24 5.85 17.18
N PRO A 153 -11.33 4.75 16.39
CA PRO A 153 -10.31 4.36 15.42
C PRO A 153 -10.24 5.32 14.24
N GLN A 154 -9.03 5.79 13.90
CA GLN A 154 -8.84 6.84 12.88
C GLN A 154 -8.32 6.31 11.54
N ASP A 155 -7.72 5.13 11.53
CA ASP A 155 -7.11 4.50 10.36
C ASP A 155 -7.26 2.97 10.40
N PHE A 156 -6.76 2.30 9.36
CA PHE A 156 -6.87 0.85 9.24
C PHE A 156 -6.19 0.09 10.40
N ILE A 157 -5.03 0.56 10.88
CA ILE A 157 -4.33 -0.07 12.00
C ILE A 157 -5.21 -0.05 13.24
N ASP A 158 -5.78 1.10 13.60
CA ASP A 158 -6.65 1.24 14.77
C ASP A 158 -7.88 0.32 14.66
N TYR A 159 -8.53 0.29 13.49
CA TYR A 159 -9.68 -0.58 13.23
C TYR A 159 -9.32 -2.06 13.42
N TYR A 160 -8.13 -2.46 12.97
CA TYR A 160 -7.68 -3.83 13.05
C TYR A 160 -7.25 -4.22 14.46
N LEU A 161 -6.52 -3.36 15.17
CA LEU A 161 -6.14 -3.57 16.58
C LEU A 161 -7.39 -3.72 17.46
N LEU A 162 -8.41 -2.89 17.25
CA LEU A 162 -9.70 -3.03 17.94
C LEU A 162 -10.38 -4.38 17.62
N GLN A 163 -10.25 -4.89 16.40
CA GLN A 163 -10.79 -6.19 16.03
C GLN A 163 -10.01 -7.35 16.66
N ILE A 164 -8.68 -7.25 16.77
CA ILE A 164 -7.86 -8.20 17.53
C ILE A 164 -8.40 -8.29 18.96
N ASP A 165 -8.62 -7.14 19.61
CA ASP A 165 -9.12 -7.07 20.98
C ASP A 165 -10.51 -7.68 21.17
N LYS A 166 -11.43 -7.41 20.23
CA LYS A 166 -12.78 -7.98 20.24
C LYS A 166 -12.80 -9.50 20.01
N SER A 167 -11.78 -10.04 19.35
CA SER A 167 -11.72 -11.45 18.96
C SER A 167 -10.75 -12.29 19.81
N ARG A 168 -10.19 -11.74 20.89
CA ARG A 168 -9.21 -12.42 21.77
C ARG A 168 -9.67 -13.79 22.30
N ASN A 169 -10.98 -13.97 22.51
CA ASN A 169 -11.54 -15.21 23.05
C ASN A 169 -12.05 -16.18 21.96
N ASP A 170 -11.96 -15.82 20.68
CA ASP A 170 -12.38 -16.69 19.58
C ASP A 170 -11.19 -17.53 19.07
N PRO A 171 -11.15 -18.85 19.32
CA PRO A 171 -10.06 -19.71 18.89
C PRO A 171 -9.99 -19.89 17.36
N LYS A 172 -11.02 -19.45 16.62
CA LYS A 172 -11.04 -19.45 15.15
C LYS A 172 -10.62 -18.11 14.55
N SER A 173 -10.35 -17.10 15.38
CA SER A 173 -9.90 -15.80 14.91
C SER A 173 -8.58 -15.92 14.16
N THR A 174 -8.53 -15.27 13.00
CA THR A 174 -7.31 -15.12 12.20
C THR A 174 -6.72 -13.71 12.31
N TYR A 175 -7.32 -12.85 13.16
CA TYR A 175 -6.84 -11.51 13.41
C TYR A 175 -5.61 -11.56 14.31
N GLY A 176 -4.50 -11.00 13.83
CA GLY A 176 -3.25 -10.91 14.56
C GLY A 176 -2.32 -9.90 13.90
N GLU A 177 -1.34 -9.40 14.65
CA GLU A 177 -0.44 -8.33 14.21
C GLU A 177 0.33 -8.68 12.93
N GLU A 178 0.75 -9.95 12.81
CA GLU A 178 1.42 -10.41 11.59
C GLU A 178 0.50 -10.40 10.37
N ASN A 179 -0.77 -10.70 10.56
CA ASN A 179 -1.76 -10.68 9.50
C ASN A 179 -2.14 -9.24 9.13
N LEU A 180 -2.18 -8.34 10.12
CA LEU A 180 -2.33 -6.89 9.91
C LEU A 180 -1.19 -6.32 9.08
N ALA A 181 0.07 -6.60 9.42
CA ALA A 181 1.23 -6.14 8.66
C ALA A 181 1.17 -6.58 7.18
N LEU A 182 0.71 -7.82 6.93
CA LEU A 182 0.50 -8.32 5.58
C LEU A 182 -0.69 -7.68 4.86
N CYS A 183 -1.77 -7.35 5.57
CA CYS A 183 -2.89 -6.59 4.98
C CYS A 183 -2.45 -5.17 4.56
N ILE A 184 -1.61 -4.51 5.37
CA ILE A 184 -1.03 -3.21 5.04
C ILE A 184 -0.12 -3.32 3.81
N PHE A 185 0.73 -4.34 3.76
CA PHE A 185 1.54 -4.63 2.58
C PHE A 185 0.65 -4.80 1.33
N ASP A 186 -0.43 -5.58 1.42
CA ASP A 186 -1.36 -5.80 0.32
C ASP A 186 -2.03 -4.49 -0.14
N PHE A 187 -2.45 -3.63 0.79
CA PHE A 187 -3.02 -2.31 0.45
C PHE A 187 -2.00 -1.40 -0.22
N PHE A 188 -0.79 -1.30 0.33
CA PHE A 188 0.26 -0.47 -0.20
C PHE A 188 0.67 -0.92 -1.61
N ALA A 189 0.96 -2.20 -1.80
CA ALA A 189 1.39 -2.74 -3.09
C ALA A 189 0.29 -2.62 -4.15
N ALA A 190 -0.92 -3.12 -3.85
CA ALA A 190 -2.01 -3.13 -4.83
C ALA A 190 -2.54 -1.73 -5.14
N GLY A 191 -2.66 -0.87 -4.12
CA GLY A 191 -3.23 0.47 -4.24
C GLY A 191 -2.30 1.45 -4.96
N THR A 192 -0.99 1.36 -4.71
CA THR A 192 -0.01 2.28 -5.28
C THR A 192 0.26 2.00 -6.75
N GLU A 193 0.72 0.80 -7.07
CA GLU A 193 1.26 0.50 -8.40
C GLU A 193 0.19 0.66 -9.49
N THR A 194 -0.96 -0.01 -9.30
CA THR A 194 -2.00 -0.07 -10.33
C THR A 194 -2.59 1.30 -10.63
N THR A 195 -2.80 2.12 -9.59
CA THR A 195 -3.31 3.49 -9.72
C THR A 195 -2.29 4.41 -10.37
N MET A 196 -1.03 4.37 -9.94
CA MET A 196 0.06 5.14 -10.55
C MET A 196 0.17 4.82 -12.04
N LEU A 197 0.24 3.54 -12.42
CA LEU A 197 0.33 3.13 -13.82
C LEU A 197 -0.88 3.61 -14.63
N THR A 198 -2.08 3.51 -14.07
CA THR A 198 -3.30 3.98 -14.73
C THR A 198 -3.25 5.49 -14.99
N LEU A 199 -2.82 6.29 -14.00
CA LEU A 199 -2.67 7.73 -14.15
C LEU A 199 -1.59 8.09 -15.17
N MET A 200 -0.46 7.39 -15.16
CA MET A 200 0.62 7.61 -16.14
C MET A 200 0.16 7.31 -17.57
N TRP A 201 -0.58 6.21 -17.77
CA TRP A 201 -1.20 5.89 -19.06
C TRP A 201 -2.24 6.92 -19.46
N ALA A 202 -3.08 7.38 -18.53
CA ALA A 202 -4.07 8.41 -18.81
C ALA A 202 -3.41 9.72 -19.27
N LEU A 203 -2.36 10.18 -18.56
CA LEU A 203 -1.59 11.37 -18.95
C LEU A 203 -0.95 11.21 -20.33
N LEU A 204 -0.35 10.05 -20.61
CA LEU A 204 0.24 9.76 -21.92
C LEU A 204 -0.80 9.75 -23.04
N LEU A 205 -1.98 9.18 -22.80
CA LEU A 205 -3.04 9.12 -23.81
C LEU A 205 -3.66 10.49 -24.07
N LEU A 206 -3.93 11.28 -23.02
CA LEU A 206 -4.47 12.63 -23.15
C LEU A 206 -3.52 13.56 -23.90
N THR A 207 -2.21 13.48 -23.62
CA THR A 207 -1.21 14.30 -24.33
C THR A 207 -1.07 13.91 -25.82
N ASN A 208 -1.31 12.65 -26.18
CA ASN A 208 -1.31 12.18 -27.57
C ASN A 208 -2.65 12.39 -28.30
N HIS A 209 -3.73 12.69 -27.58
CA HIS A 209 -5.06 12.92 -28.14
C HIS A 209 -5.69 14.24 -27.65
N PRO A 210 -5.15 15.42 -28.04
CA PRO A 210 -5.59 16.71 -27.50
C PRO A 210 -7.06 17.07 -27.77
N ASN A 211 -7.71 16.42 -28.74
CA ASN A 211 -9.14 16.64 -29.01
C ASN A 211 -10.06 15.99 -27.96
N ILE A 212 -9.53 15.10 -27.13
CA ILE A 212 -10.25 14.40 -26.05
C ILE A 212 -10.00 15.08 -24.70
N GLN A 213 -8.82 15.70 -24.52
CA GLN A 213 -8.39 16.43 -23.33
C GLN A 213 -9.21 17.71 -23.12
#